data_AF-A0A2V6V7B7-F1
#
_entry.id   AF-A0A2V6V7B7-F1
#
_cell.length_a   1.000
_cell.length_b   1.000
_cell.length_c   1.000
_cell.angle_alpha   90.00
_cell.angle_beta   90.00
_cell.angle_gamma   90.00
#
_symmetry.space_group_name_H-M   'P 1'
#
loop_
_entity.id
_entity.type
_entity.pdbx_description
1 polymer ?
#
loop_
_entity_poly.entity_id
_entity_poly.type
_entity_poly.pdbx_seq_one_letter_code
_entity_poly.pdbx_strand_id
1 'polypeptide(L)'
;MNEDRTRVLLILSRNLLDQARVLAGKATIALKLPVSLQIVLRALLEEGLKRDGHPAFLARIGSQAQAVRDTRIMARRTRALGTRANPRPGNSRRRRA
;
A
#
# COMPACT_ATOMS: atom_id res chain seq x y z
N MET A 1 -12.61 -23.84 15.68
CA MET A 1 -12.80 -22.38 15.61
C MET A 1 -11.43 -21.72 15.72
N ASN A 2 -11.12 -20.73 14.88
CA ASN A 2 -9.87 -19.96 14.91
C ASN A 2 -10.26 -18.50 14.75
N GLU A 3 -10.69 -17.89 15.85
CA GLU A 3 -11.27 -16.55 15.86
C GLU A 3 -10.21 -15.44 15.78
N ASP A 4 -8.92 -15.75 15.96
CA ASP A 4 -7.80 -14.79 15.89
C ASP A 4 -7.12 -14.69 14.51
N ARG A 5 -7.79 -15.14 13.43
CA ARG A 5 -7.18 -15.14 12.09
C ARG A 5 -7.45 -13.83 11.34
N THR A 6 -6.59 -12.84 11.54
CA THR A 6 -6.58 -11.63 10.71
C THR A 6 -6.04 -11.94 9.30
N ARG A 7 -6.78 -11.55 8.26
CA ARG A 7 -6.36 -11.68 6.86
C ARG A 7 -5.93 -10.31 6.33
N VAL A 8 -4.76 -10.25 5.69
CA VAL A 8 -4.22 -9.02 5.12
C VAL A 8 -3.85 -9.26 3.65
N LEU A 9 -4.18 -8.30 2.79
CA LEU A 9 -3.71 -8.26 1.42
C LEU A 9 -2.47 -7.37 1.35
N LEU A 10 -1.33 -7.93 0.94
CA LEU A 10 -0.07 -7.22 0.81
C LEU A 10 0.18 -6.87 -0.65
N ILE A 11 0.36 -5.60 -0.96
CA ILE A 11 0.78 -5.13 -2.30
C ILE A 11 2.27 -4.77 -2.21
N LEU A 12 3.09 -5.49 -2.96
CA LEU A 12 4.54 -5.28 -3.00
C LEU A 12 5.00 -4.79 -4.36
N SER A 13 6.06 -4.00 -4.39
CA SER A 13 6.77 -3.71 -5.63
C SER A 13 7.41 -4.99 -6.18
N ARG A 14 7.51 -5.09 -7.50
CA ARG A 14 8.10 -6.26 -8.17
C ARG A 14 9.52 -6.55 -7.68
N ASN A 15 10.33 -5.52 -7.49
CA ASN A 15 11.71 -5.65 -7.00
C ASN A 15 11.78 -6.32 -5.62
N LEU A 16 10.93 -5.92 -4.67
CA LEU A 16 10.89 -6.56 -3.35
C LEU A 16 10.48 -8.04 -3.43
N LEU A 17 9.54 -8.37 -4.32
CA LEU A 17 9.12 -9.74 -4.55
C LEU A 17 10.26 -10.59 -5.16
N ASP A 18 11.01 -10.02 -6.10
CA ASP A 18 12.16 -10.70 -6.73
C ASP A 18 13.30 -10.94 -5.73
N GLN A 19 13.58 -9.97 -4.86
CA GLN A 19 14.56 -10.15 -3.77
C GLN A 19 14.13 -11.25 -2.80
N ALA A 20 12.83 -11.30 -2.43
CA ALA A 20 12.32 -12.34 -1.55
C ALA A 20 12.41 -13.74 -2.20
N ARG A 21 12.23 -13.85 -3.53
CA ARG A 21 12.47 -15.11 -4.27
C ARG A 21 13.92 -15.56 -4.20
N VAL A 22 14.88 -14.63 -4.38
CA VAL A 22 16.31 -14.93 -4.24
C VAL A 22 16.62 -15.43 -2.82
N LEU A 23 16.06 -14.79 -1.79
CA LEU A 23 16.22 -15.24 -0.41
C LEU A 23 15.63 -16.64 -0.17
N ALA A 24 14.45 -16.93 -0.72
CA ALA A 24 13.84 -18.26 -0.63
C ALA A 24 14.72 -19.34 -1.29
N GLY A 25 15.32 -19.05 -2.45
CA GLY A 25 16.26 -19.95 -3.11
C GLY A 25 17.51 -20.22 -2.26
N LYS A 26 18.12 -19.16 -1.72
CA LYS A 26 19.28 -19.26 -0.82
C LYS A 26 18.95 -20.07 0.43
N ALA A 27 17.79 -19.81 1.05
CA ALA A 27 17.34 -20.50 2.25
C ALA A 27 17.06 -21.98 1.98
N THR A 28 16.47 -22.31 0.82
CA THR A 28 16.24 -23.71 0.42
C THR A 28 17.54 -24.49 0.32
N ILE A 29 18.58 -23.89 -0.29
CA ILE A 29 19.91 -24.50 -0.38
C ILE A 29 20.55 -24.65 1.00
N ALA A 30 20.55 -23.58 1.79
CA ALA A 30 21.22 -23.55 3.09
C ALA A 30 20.58 -24.52 4.11
N LEU A 31 19.25 -24.57 4.16
CA LEU A 31 18.49 -25.39 5.10
C LEU A 31 18.22 -26.80 4.58
N LYS A 32 18.55 -27.08 3.31
CA LYS A 32 18.30 -28.38 2.64
C LYS A 32 16.84 -28.83 2.72
N LEU A 33 15.90 -27.90 2.70
CA LEU A 33 14.47 -28.16 2.70
C LEU A 33 13.73 -27.10 1.87
N PRO A 34 12.58 -27.42 1.23
CA PRO A 34 11.85 -26.45 0.41
C PRO A 34 11.36 -25.26 1.25
N VAL A 35 11.84 -24.06 0.95
CA VAL A 35 11.37 -22.82 1.58
C VAL A 35 10.46 -22.07 0.63
N SER A 36 9.19 -21.92 1.01
CA SER A 36 8.21 -21.17 0.20
C SER A 36 8.39 -19.66 0.37
N LEU A 37 8.01 -18.91 -0.67
CA LEU A 37 7.99 -17.46 -0.64
C LEU A 37 7.10 -16.92 0.50
N GLN A 38 6.00 -17.62 0.82
CA GLN A 38 5.11 -17.24 1.90
C GLN A 38 5.80 -17.29 3.27
N ILE A 39 6.64 -18.30 3.51
CA ILE A 39 7.41 -18.44 4.76
C ILE A 39 8.42 -17.28 4.88
N VAL A 40 9.13 -16.95 3.80
CA VAL A 40 10.08 -15.83 3.79
C VAL A 40 9.38 -14.51 4.05
N LEU A 41 8.27 -14.22 3.36
CA LEU A 41 7.52 -12.99 3.55
C LEU A 41 6.94 -12.88 4.96
N ARG A 42 6.43 -14.00 5.51
CA ARG A 42 5.98 -14.04 6.90
C ARG A 42 7.11 -13.71 7.87
N ALA A 43 8.27 -14.35 7.72
CA ALA A 43 9.43 -14.08 8.58
C ALA A 43 9.89 -12.62 8.47
N LEU A 44 9.93 -12.04 7.27
CA LEU A 44 10.29 -10.63 7.08
C LEU A 44 9.27 -9.68 7.72
N LEU A 45 7.97 -9.99 7.64
CA LEU A 45 6.93 -9.24 8.33
C LEU A 45 7.09 -9.36 9.83
N GLU A 46 7.26 -10.56 10.38
CA GLU A 46 7.45 -10.78 11.82
C GLU A 46 8.69 -10.05 12.35
N GLU A 47 9.82 -10.14 11.65
CA GLU A 47 11.05 -9.40 12.00
C GLU A 47 10.89 -7.89 11.85
N GLY A 48 10.13 -7.43 10.87
CA GLY A 48 9.72 -6.03 10.75
C GLY A 48 8.90 -5.59 11.94
N LEU A 49 7.85 -6.35 12.29
CA LEU A 49 6.92 -6.07 13.38
C LEU A 49 7.62 -6.04 14.74
N LYS A 50 8.59 -6.94 14.98
CA LYS A 50 9.43 -6.90 16.20
C LYS A 50 10.23 -5.60 16.31
N ARG A 51 10.56 -4.96 15.19
CA ARG A 51 11.29 -3.69 15.14
C ARG A 51 10.35 -2.46 15.21
N ASP A 52 9.03 -2.65 15.25
CA ASP A 52 8.05 -1.56 15.16
C ASP A 52 8.12 -0.55 16.31
N GLY A 53 8.68 -0.94 17.45
CA GLY A 53 8.91 -0.04 18.59
C GLY A 53 10.11 0.90 18.41
N HIS A 54 10.92 0.74 17.36
CA HIS A 54 12.14 1.54 17.19
C HIS A 54 11.79 2.98 16.76
N PRO A 55 12.34 4.03 17.41
CA PRO A 55 11.98 5.43 17.11
C PRO A 55 12.15 5.82 15.63
N ALA A 56 13.20 5.32 14.98
CA ALA A 56 13.44 5.53 13.55
C ALA A 56 12.35 4.93 12.64
N PHE A 57 11.73 3.82 13.07
CA PHE A 57 10.65 3.18 12.32
C PHE A 57 9.35 3.99 12.44
N LEU A 58 9.00 4.44 13.65
CA LEU A 58 7.84 5.31 13.86
C LEU A 58 7.94 6.62 13.08
N ALA A 59 9.11 7.25 13.06
CA ALA A 59 9.36 8.44 12.26
C ALA A 59 9.10 8.19 10.77
N ARG A 60 9.55 7.04 10.23
CA ARG A 60 9.35 6.66 8.83
C ARG A 60 7.89 6.37 8.50
N ILE A 61 7.15 5.69 9.38
CA ILE A 61 5.69 5.52 9.25
C ILE A 61 5.03 6.90 9.18
N GLY A 62 5.37 7.81 10.10
CA GLY A 62 4.85 9.16 10.12
C GLY A 62 5.09 9.90 8.80
N SER A 63 6.33 9.89 8.31
CA SER A 63 6.69 10.52 7.03
C SER A 63 5.92 9.92 5.85
N GLN A 64 5.77 8.60 5.79
CA GLN A 64 5.06 7.93 4.70
C GLN A 64 3.54 8.18 4.77
N ALA A 65 2.96 8.13 5.97
CA ALA A 65 1.56 8.46 6.18
C ALA A 65 1.25 9.90 5.74
N GLN A 66 2.14 10.84 6.06
CA GLN A 66 2.04 12.22 5.61
C GLN A 66 2.17 12.33 4.08
N ALA A 67 3.13 11.65 3.45
CA ALA A 67 3.27 11.64 1.99
C ALA A 67 2.02 11.10 1.26
N VAL A 68 1.40 10.03 1.79
CA VAL A 68 0.15 9.49 1.26
C VAL A 68 -1.00 10.48 1.45
N ARG A 69 -1.08 11.13 2.61
CA ARG A 69 -2.07 12.18 2.88
C ARG A 69 -1.93 13.32 1.88
N ASP A 70 -0.72 13.80 1.64
CA ASP A 70 -0.44 14.89 0.70
C ASP A 70 -0.78 14.48 -0.73
N THR A 71 -0.43 13.26 -1.14
CA THR A 71 -0.81 12.70 -2.44
C THR A 71 -2.33 12.68 -2.62
N ARG A 72 -3.09 12.26 -1.59
CA ARG A 72 -4.55 12.25 -1.62
C ARG A 72 -5.14 13.67 -1.67
N ILE A 73 -4.55 14.62 -0.94
CA ILE A 73 -4.98 16.03 -0.98
C ILE A 73 -4.76 16.59 -2.38
N MET A 74 -3.60 16.34 -2.98
CA MET A 74 -3.31 16.79 -4.34
C MET A 74 -4.25 16.15 -5.36
N ALA A 75 -4.47 14.84 -5.30
CA ALA A 75 -5.44 14.15 -6.17
C ALA A 75 -6.86 14.74 -6.06
N ARG A 76 -7.29 15.12 -4.85
CA ARG A 76 -8.58 15.82 -4.64
C ARG A 76 -8.60 17.22 -5.25
N ARG A 77 -7.53 18.00 -5.11
CA ARG A 77 -7.41 19.33 -5.72
C ARG A 77 -7.42 19.27 -7.24
N THR A 78 -6.68 18.35 -7.84
CA THR A 78 -6.67 18.12 -9.29
C THR A 78 -8.06 17.75 -9.80
N ARG A 79 -8.79 16.89 -9.07
CA ARG A 79 -10.18 16.55 -9.40
C ARG A 79 -11.12 17.75 -9.29
N ALA A 80 -10.97 18.60 -8.26
CA ALA A 80 -11.79 19.80 -8.10
C ALA A 80 -11.54 20.87 -9.18
N LEU A 81 -10.30 21.01 -9.64
CA LEU A 81 -9.95 21.91 -10.75
C LEU A 81 -10.51 21.40 -12.09
N GLY A 82 -10.49 20.09 -12.34
CA GLY A 82 -11.14 19.48 -13.50
C GLY A 82 -12.67 19.66 -13.53
N THR A 83 -13.33 19.74 -12.37
CA THR A 83 -14.78 19.98 -12.27
C THR A 83 -15.17 21.43 -12.56
N ARG A 84 -14.28 22.41 -12.35
CA ARG A 84 -14.55 23.83 -12.64
C ARG A 84 -14.52 24.18 -14.13
N ALA A 85 -13.94 23.32 -14.98
CA ALA A 85 -13.82 23.55 -16.41
C ALA A 85 -15.06 23.16 -17.23
N ASN A 86 -16.15 22.68 -16.62
CA ASN A 86 -17.38 22.36 -17.33
C ASN A 86 -18.56 23.21 -16.82
N PRO A 87 -18.83 24.39 -17.42
CA PRO A 87 -20.05 25.11 -17.13
C PRO A 87 -21.21 24.27 -17.67
N ARG A 88 -22.04 23.74 -16.77
CA ARG A 88 -23.33 23.12 -17.13
C ARG A 88 -24.10 24.13 -18.01
N PRO A 89 -24.51 23.77 -19.23
CA PRO A 89 -25.36 24.67 -20.02
C PRO A 89 -26.69 24.82 -19.31
N GLY A 90 -27.00 26.05 -18.92
CA GLY A 90 -28.24 26.43 -18.24
C GLY A 90 -29.44 26.12 -19.12
N ASN A 91 -30.40 25.38 -18.55
CA ASN A 91 -31.69 25.14 -19.18
C ASN A 91 -32.60 26.36 -18.93
N SER A 92 -32.50 27.37 -19.80
CA SER A 92 -33.35 28.56 -19.80
C SER A 92 -34.03 28.75 -21.15
N ARG A 93 -35.11 27.98 -21.39
CA ARG A 93 -36.18 28.24 -22.39
C ARG A 93 -37.20 27.12 -22.20
N ARG A 94 -38.48 27.35 -21.92
CA ARG A 94 -39.41 28.30 -22.53
C ARG A 94 -40.62 28.48 -21.60
N ARG A 95 -40.91 29.73 -21.25
CA ARG A 95 -42.22 30.19 -20.79
C ARG A 95 -42.71 31.16 -21.87
N ARG A 96 -43.82 30.84 -22.55
CA ARG A 96 -44.74 31.69 -23.34
C ARG A 96 -45.82 30.73 -23.84
N ALA A 97 -47.03 30.84 -23.29
CA ALA A 97 -48.10 31.75 -23.72
C ALA A 97 -48.83 31.13 -24.91
#